data_AF-A0A1L3EXN6-F1
#
_entry.id   AF-A0A1L3EXN6-F1
#
_cell.length_a   1.000
_cell.length_b   1.000
_cell.length_c   1.000
_cell.angle_alpha   90.00
_cell.angle_beta   90.00
_cell.angle_gamma   90.00
#
_symmetry.space_group_name_H-M   'P 1'
#
loop_
_entity.id
_entity.type
_entity.pdbx_description
1 polymer ?
#
loop_
_entity_poly.entity_id
_entity_poly.type
_entity_poly.pdbx_seq_one_letter_code
_entity_poly.pdbx_strand_id
1 'polypeptide(L)'
;MIALACFQPVMASAADVADTSTVLDKVFAAYQGWFHCPGAPSPESNWFHWTYISQIDPTATNSSIPTFPITDEYPAEALCPAPGLTIGGKQANFFSSLNAGTAQTHFRWMREYGVDGAILQRFLGSLDMLYQENDIVLRNAMQAAGDNGRSFFIEYDVSGQFENTSTQADEDAIFNKLTSDWLHLVNDLHVTQSAMYQQQGGRPVVSLWGIDQGGSETTWQMKPALASRVIDWFHNVAHATVMGGVSNTYLEQPAYADVVKKFDIIQPWNVGVYQDSDLDWYETNRTRVHLAATAANGQIYMPTILPASSSRDQTKGNLPSEGAKSLGGKFFWDQAYRDRSAGVRTVKIAMFDELGEGTSLLKVASNASQAPSQYPWLTLDVDGYKLPTDWNLRVTHEIAAMFHGASPVTATMPTDPGPFDVVPECGVLHPNEILAPAHPLTSCDGHISLAQDANGDLTVYRDGTRLYSSGTAGQPIKTTIMQGDGNLVEYDQSGQPRWASGSAGHPGAYLYLRNDGTTWIVDGGKPIWQATP
;
A
#
# COMPACT_ATOMS: atom_id res chain seq x y z
N MET A 1 -31.65 -5.09 -30.06
CA MET A 1 -31.45 -3.98 -29.12
C MET A 1 -30.30 -4.36 -28.23
N ILE A 2 -29.15 -3.69 -28.39
CA ILE A 2 -27.97 -3.90 -27.56
C ILE A 2 -28.22 -3.14 -26.26
N ALA A 3 -28.34 -3.86 -25.14
CA ALA A 3 -28.47 -3.25 -23.83
C ALA A 3 -27.11 -2.68 -23.42
N LEU A 4 -27.01 -1.35 -23.39
CA LEU A 4 -25.91 -0.62 -22.77
C LEU A 4 -25.97 -0.92 -21.27
N ALA A 5 -24.96 -1.62 -20.74
CA ALA A 5 -24.73 -1.68 -19.30
C ALA A 5 -24.17 -0.32 -18.86
N CYS A 6 -25.02 0.50 -18.21
CA CYS A 6 -24.56 1.69 -17.51
C CYS A 6 -23.84 1.26 -16.23
N PHE A 7 -22.53 1.49 -16.17
CA PHE A 7 -21.81 1.52 -14.90
C PHE A 7 -22.36 2.69 -14.07
N GLN A 8 -23.06 2.39 -12.98
CA GLN A 8 -23.35 3.40 -11.95
C GLN A 8 -22.21 3.40 -10.93
N PRO A 9 -21.73 4.58 -10.48
CA PRO A 9 -20.77 4.65 -9.39
C PRO A 9 -21.44 4.15 -8.12
N VAL A 10 -20.84 3.14 -7.49
CA VAL A 10 -21.23 2.68 -6.15
C VAL A 10 -20.85 3.78 -5.17
N MET A 11 -21.83 4.51 -4.64
CA MET A 11 -21.59 5.41 -3.51
C MET A 11 -21.21 4.58 -2.29
N ALA A 12 -20.07 4.89 -1.67
CA ALA A 12 -19.63 4.26 -0.44
C ALA A 12 -20.71 4.41 0.65
N SER A 13 -20.98 3.35 1.42
CA SER A 13 -21.88 3.44 2.56
C SER A 13 -21.26 4.33 3.64
N ALA A 14 -22.06 4.98 4.50
CA ALA A 14 -21.55 5.86 5.56
C ALA A 14 -20.60 5.17 6.57
N ALA A 15 -20.53 3.83 6.59
CA ALA A 15 -19.58 3.06 7.38
C ALA A 15 -18.20 2.87 6.71
N ASP A 16 -18.07 3.30 5.45
CA ASP A 16 -16.88 3.11 4.59
C ASP A 16 -16.23 4.46 4.22
N VAL A 17 -16.41 5.49 5.05
CA VAL A 17 -15.73 6.79 4.92
C VAL A 17 -14.77 6.94 6.09
N ALA A 18 -13.51 7.27 5.79
CA ALA A 18 -12.48 7.51 6.79
C ALA A 18 -12.89 8.68 7.70
N ASP A 19 -12.83 8.46 9.01
CA ASP A 19 -12.95 9.55 9.98
C ASP A 19 -11.75 10.50 9.81
N THR A 20 -11.97 11.79 9.63
CA THR A 20 -10.89 12.77 9.44
C THR A 20 -10.56 13.56 10.69
N SER A 21 -11.21 13.28 11.84
CA SER A 21 -11.08 14.09 13.05
C SER A 21 -9.82 13.80 13.88
N THR A 22 -9.22 12.62 13.71
CA THR A 22 -8.02 12.17 14.43
C THR A 22 -7.13 11.30 13.56
N VAL A 23 -5.82 11.28 13.80
CA VAL A 23 -4.90 10.31 13.18
C VAL A 23 -4.78 9.00 13.96
N LEU A 24 -5.38 8.89 15.16
CA LEU A 24 -5.24 7.71 16.02
C LEU A 24 -6.07 6.53 15.50
N ASP A 25 -5.55 5.33 15.73
CA ASP A 25 -6.06 4.04 15.23
C ASP A 25 -6.26 4.03 13.72
N LYS A 26 -5.30 4.59 12.98
CA LYS A 26 -5.34 4.68 11.52
C LYS A 26 -4.03 4.29 10.87
N VAL A 27 -4.13 3.87 9.62
CA VAL A 27 -3.03 3.48 8.73
C VAL A 27 -3.06 4.38 7.50
N PHE A 28 -2.01 5.18 7.34
CA PHE A 28 -1.86 6.07 6.20
C PHE A 28 -0.77 5.56 5.27
N ALA A 29 -0.95 5.72 3.97
CA ALA A 29 0.11 5.46 3.00
C ALA A 29 0.70 6.78 2.51
N ALA A 30 2.03 6.89 2.50
CA ALA A 30 2.70 8.01 1.86
C ALA A 30 2.50 7.95 0.34
N TYR A 31 2.33 9.09 -0.33
CA TYR A 31 1.92 9.15 -1.74
C TYR A 31 2.61 10.31 -2.47
N GLN A 32 3.26 10.04 -3.59
CA GLN A 32 4.05 11.04 -4.32
C GLN A 32 3.37 11.51 -5.61
N GLY A 33 2.85 10.58 -6.41
CA GLY A 33 2.22 10.87 -7.68
C GLY A 33 3.17 11.50 -8.72
N TRP A 34 4.45 11.10 -8.73
CA TRP A 34 5.49 11.70 -9.59
C TRP A 34 5.85 10.88 -10.84
N PHE A 35 5.15 9.78 -11.13
CA PHE A 35 5.42 8.99 -12.32
C PHE A 35 4.70 9.59 -13.53
N HIS A 36 5.44 10.22 -14.45
CA HIS A 36 4.85 10.92 -15.60
C HIS A 36 5.16 10.20 -16.92
N CYS A 37 4.20 10.23 -17.84
CA CYS A 37 4.37 9.78 -19.22
C CYS A 37 4.43 11.00 -20.15
N PRO A 38 5.00 10.87 -21.36
CA PRO A 38 4.91 11.89 -22.39
C PRO A 38 3.45 12.21 -22.73
N GLY A 39 3.18 13.47 -23.06
CA GLY A 39 1.85 13.93 -23.47
C GLY A 39 1.15 14.88 -22.48
N ALA A 40 1.91 15.44 -21.54
CA ALA A 40 1.41 16.24 -20.43
C ALA A 40 1.75 17.76 -20.53
N PRO A 41 1.12 18.64 -19.71
CA PRO A 41 0.89 20.06 -20.02
C PRO A 41 2.10 20.99 -19.87
N SER A 42 3.25 20.49 -19.41
CA SER A 42 4.49 21.27 -19.31
C SER A 42 5.67 20.58 -20.03
N PRO A 43 6.73 21.32 -20.42
CA PRO A 43 7.94 20.73 -20.99
C PRO A 43 8.65 19.74 -20.06
N GLU A 44 8.45 19.85 -18.74
CA GLU A 44 9.08 19.00 -17.73
C GLU A 44 8.28 17.72 -17.47
N SER A 45 7.01 17.67 -17.91
CA SER A 45 6.10 16.54 -17.74
C SER A 45 6.33 15.37 -18.71
N ASN A 46 7.56 15.23 -19.23
CA ASN A 46 7.94 14.05 -20.00
C ASN A 46 8.21 12.87 -19.05
N TRP A 47 8.78 11.76 -19.52
CA TRP A 47 9.16 10.60 -18.68
C TRP A 47 9.85 11.01 -17.36
N PHE A 48 9.11 10.98 -16.26
CA PHE A 48 9.58 11.42 -14.94
C PHE A 48 9.50 10.24 -13.97
N HIS A 49 10.57 10.03 -13.19
CA HIS A 49 10.77 8.94 -12.22
C HIS A 49 10.76 7.49 -12.74
N TRP A 50 10.39 7.22 -14.00
CA TRP A 50 10.52 5.88 -14.61
C TRP A 50 11.96 5.44 -14.89
N THR A 51 12.90 6.39 -14.96
CA THR A 51 14.32 6.17 -15.29
C THR A 51 15.25 6.89 -14.30
N TYR A 52 16.55 6.56 -14.32
CA TYR A 52 17.54 7.18 -13.40
C TYR A 52 17.82 8.64 -13.75
N ILE A 53 17.44 9.06 -14.95
CA ILE A 53 17.66 10.40 -15.48
C ILE A 53 16.31 10.87 -16.00
N SER A 54 15.75 11.89 -15.37
CA SER A 54 14.47 12.45 -15.79
C SER A 54 14.45 12.85 -17.28
N GLN A 55 13.27 12.79 -17.89
CA GLN A 55 12.93 13.23 -19.25
C GLN A 55 13.50 12.39 -20.41
N ILE A 56 14.03 11.18 -20.15
CA ILE A 56 14.46 10.25 -21.20
C ILE A 56 13.52 9.05 -21.32
N ASP A 57 13.40 8.52 -22.54
CA ASP A 57 12.60 7.31 -22.79
C ASP A 57 13.07 6.14 -21.91
N PRO A 58 12.16 5.47 -21.19
CA PRO A 58 12.49 4.28 -20.45
C PRO A 58 12.78 3.14 -21.40
N THR A 59 13.86 2.44 -21.07
CA THR A 59 14.38 1.27 -21.76
C THR A 59 14.84 0.28 -20.70
N ALA A 60 15.11 -0.95 -21.10
CA ALA A 60 15.66 -1.95 -20.20
C ALA A 60 17.05 -1.61 -19.62
N THR A 61 17.75 -0.58 -20.10
CA THR A 61 19.09 -0.24 -19.57
C THR A 61 19.11 1.00 -18.68
N ASN A 62 18.00 1.73 -18.62
CA ASN A 62 17.89 2.98 -17.84
C ASN A 62 16.63 3.05 -16.97
N SER A 63 15.80 2.00 -16.94
CA SER A 63 14.64 1.91 -16.04
C SER A 63 15.10 1.92 -14.59
N SER A 64 14.49 2.78 -13.78
CA SER A 64 14.87 3.02 -12.38
C SER A 64 13.97 2.33 -11.37
N ILE A 65 13.07 1.49 -11.81
CA ILE A 65 12.12 0.81 -10.94
C ILE A 65 12.47 -0.68 -10.82
N PRO A 66 12.53 -1.24 -9.60
CA PRO A 66 12.84 -2.62 -9.33
C PRO A 66 11.69 -3.56 -9.72
N THR A 67 10.44 -3.11 -9.55
CA THR A 67 9.21 -3.90 -9.72
C THR A 67 8.39 -3.34 -10.88
N PHE A 68 7.73 -4.21 -11.64
CA PHE A 68 6.86 -3.78 -12.74
C PHE A 68 5.42 -3.61 -12.23
N PRO A 69 4.78 -2.42 -12.39
CA PRO A 69 3.40 -2.22 -11.97
C PRO A 69 2.41 -2.91 -12.93
N ILE A 70 1.42 -3.59 -12.38
CA ILE A 70 0.30 -4.15 -13.15
C ILE A 70 -0.65 -3.02 -13.52
N THR A 71 -0.97 -2.91 -14.81
CA THR A 71 -1.73 -1.79 -15.36
C THR A 71 -3.15 -2.15 -15.84
N ASP A 72 -3.60 -3.38 -15.61
CA ASP A 72 -4.86 -3.91 -16.15
C ASP A 72 -6.12 -3.19 -15.65
N GLU A 73 -6.05 -2.60 -14.46
CA GLU A 73 -7.18 -1.90 -13.81
C GLU A 73 -7.21 -0.39 -14.09
N TYR A 74 -6.18 0.15 -14.76
CA TYR A 74 -6.11 1.57 -15.09
C TYR A 74 -6.90 1.85 -16.37
N PRO A 75 -7.54 3.02 -16.47
CA PRO A 75 -8.22 3.39 -17.71
C PRO A 75 -7.19 3.65 -18.83
N ALA A 76 -7.58 3.37 -20.08
CA ALA A 76 -6.66 3.39 -21.21
C ALA A 76 -5.98 4.77 -21.41
N GLU A 77 -6.67 5.86 -21.11
CA GLU A 77 -6.15 7.23 -21.16
C GLU A 77 -5.10 7.56 -20.09
N ALA A 78 -5.02 6.75 -19.03
CA ALA A 78 -3.97 6.87 -18.02
C ALA A 78 -2.69 6.12 -18.41
N LEU A 79 -2.73 5.33 -19.48
CA LEU A 79 -1.64 4.44 -19.88
C LEU A 79 -0.84 5.01 -21.05
N CYS A 80 0.46 4.77 -21.00
CA CYS A 80 1.40 5.10 -22.07
C CYS A 80 2.27 3.89 -22.42
N PRO A 81 2.58 3.66 -23.70
CA PRO A 81 3.47 2.58 -24.11
C PRO A 81 4.86 2.75 -23.50
N ALA A 82 5.36 1.73 -22.81
CA ALA A 82 6.72 1.69 -22.29
C ALA A 82 7.71 1.29 -23.41
N PRO A 83 8.53 2.21 -23.94
CA PRO A 83 9.31 1.96 -25.15
C PRO A 83 10.25 0.75 -25.03
N GLY A 84 10.15 -0.18 -25.98
CA GLY A 84 11.02 -1.36 -26.03
C GLY A 84 10.77 -2.42 -24.96
N LEU A 85 9.77 -2.24 -24.08
CA LEU A 85 9.37 -3.21 -23.08
C LEU A 85 8.16 -4.02 -23.55
N THR A 86 8.25 -5.35 -23.48
CA THR A 86 7.16 -6.24 -23.92
C THR A 86 6.96 -7.43 -22.99
N ILE A 87 5.70 -7.81 -22.80
CA ILE A 87 5.27 -8.96 -22.01
C ILE A 87 4.66 -9.98 -22.97
N GLY A 88 5.25 -11.18 -23.06
CA GLY A 88 4.80 -12.19 -24.03
C GLY A 88 4.81 -11.70 -25.49
N GLY A 89 5.71 -10.75 -25.83
CA GLY A 89 5.79 -10.11 -27.14
C GLY A 89 4.77 -8.99 -27.40
N LYS A 90 3.86 -8.70 -26.45
CA LYS A 90 2.94 -7.57 -26.53
C LYS A 90 3.53 -6.32 -25.86
N GLN A 91 3.21 -5.15 -26.39
CA GLN A 91 3.62 -3.86 -25.84
C GLN A 91 3.19 -3.73 -24.37
N ALA A 92 4.16 -3.48 -23.47
CA ALA A 92 3.89 -3.17 -22.07
C ALA A 92 3.54 -1.68 -21.91
N ASN A 93 2.79 -1.33 -20.85
CA ASN A 93 2.41 0.05 -20.57
C ASN A 93 2.84 0.45 -19.16
N PHE A 94 3.13 1.74 -19.00
CA PHE A 94 3.18 2.43 -17.72
C PHE A 94 1.94 3.30 -17.54
N PHE A 95 1.67 3.70 -16.30
CA PHE A 95 0.62 4.69 -16.01
C PHE A 95 1.21 6.10 -15.91
N SER A 96 0.36 7.12 -15.93
CA SER A 96 0.77 8.50 -15.61
C SER A 96 -0.01 9.05 -14.42
N SER A 97 0.70 9.56 -13.43
CA SER A 97 0.14 10.22 -12.24
C SER A 97 -0.60 11.53 -12.55
N LEU A 98 -0.36 12.09 -13.74
CA LEU A 98 -1.03 13.30 -14.23
C LEU A 98 -2.48 13.02 -14.65
N ASN A 99 -2.83 11.76 -14.91
CA ASN A 99 -4.19 11.39 -15.28
C ASN A 99 -5.05 11.15 -14.02
N ALA A 100 -6.26 11.73 -13.99
CA ALA A 100 -7.19 11.56 -12.88
C ALA A 100 -7.58 10.10 -12.62
N GLY A 101 -7.64 9.27 -13.68
CA GLY A 101 -7.92 7.84 -13.60
C GLY A 101 -6.88 7.04 -12.80
N THR A 102 -5.63 7.51 -12.77
CA THR A 102 -4.56 6.94 -11.92
C THR A 102 -4.88 7.17 -10.45
N ALA A 103 -5.15 8.43 -10.06
CA ALA A 103 -5.52 8.75 -8.68
C ALA A 103 -6.80 8.02 -8.26
N GLN A 104 -7.81 7.94 -9.13
CA GLN A 104 -9.04 7.18 -8.84
C GLN A 104 -8.78 5.70 -8.60
N THR A 105 -7.89 5.08 -9.39
CA THR A 105 -7.49 3.68 -9.19
C THR A 105 -6.78 3.49 -7.86
N HIS A 106 -5.84 4.37 -7.53
CA HIS A 106 -5.07 4.32 -6.30
C HIS A 106 -5.95 4.48 -5.05
N PHE A 107 -6.82 5.50 -5.03
CA PHE A 107 -7.72 5.75 -3.90
C PHE A 107 -8.84 4.72 -3.80
N ARG A 108 -9.27 4.12 -4.92
CA ARG A 108 -10.14 2.94 -4.90
C ARG A 108 -9.48 1.79 -4.16
N TRP A 109 -8.23 1.46 -4.48
CA TRP A 109 -7.49 0.42 -3.74
C TRP A 109 -7.33 0.80 -2.26
N MET A 110 -7.02 2.06 -1.94
CA MET A 110 -6.99 2.48 -0.54
C MET A 110 -8.30 2.18 0.20
N ARG A 111 -9.46 2.45 -0.42
CA ARG A 111 -10.77 2.10 0.15
C ARG A 111 -10.94 0.59 0.27
N GLU A 112 -10.74 -0.16 -0.82
CA GLU A 112 -10.95 -1.62 -0.87
C GLU A 112 -10.11 -2.35 0.19
N TYR A 113 -8.87 -1.93 0.40
CA TYR A 113 -7.95 -2.57 1.34
C TYR A 113 -7.86 -1.85 2.69
N GLY A 114 -8.78 -0.93 3.00
CA GLY A 114 -8.91 -0.34 4.34
C GLY A 114 -7.83 0.67 4.73
N VAL A 115 -7.05 1.21 3.78
CA VAL A 115 -6.14 2.33 4.03
C VAL A 115 -6.97 3.58 4.34
N ASP A 116 -6.66 4.28 5.43
CA ASP A 116 -7.46 5.41 5.91
C ASP A 116 -7.24 6.68 5.06
N GLY A 117 -6.07 6.81 4.45
CA GLY A 117 -5.76 7.97 3.63
C GLY A 117 -4.34 8.05 3.11
N ALA A 118 -4.11 9.12 2.35
CA ALA A 118 -2.83 9.41 1.70
C ALA A 118 -2.09 10.58 2.39
N ILE A 119 -0.81 10.40 2.66
CA ILE A 119 0.09 11.50 3.02
C ILE A 119 0.72 12.00 1.71
N LEU A 120 0.17 13.08 1.15
CA LEU A 120 0.55 13.61 -0.15
C LEU A 120 1.85 14.40 -0.04
N GLN A 121 2.94 13.83 -0.56
CA GLN A 121 4.26 14.44 -0.53
C GLN A 121 4.37 15.57 -1.55
N ARG A 122 4.91 16.70 -1.11
CA ARG A 122 5.11 17.90 -1.90
C ARG A 122 6.54 18.38 -1.71
N PHE A 123 7.37 18.17 -2.73
CA PHE A 123 8.78 18.51 -2.71
C PHE A 123 8.98 20.01 -2.91
N LEU A 124 9.63 20.66 -1.94
CA LEU A 124 9.91 22.09 -2.02
C LEU A 124 10.82 22.42 -3.23
N GLY A 125 11.69 21.47 -3.62
CA GLY A 125 12.53 21.57 -4.81
C GLY A 125 11.77 21.55 -6.14
N SER A 126 10.54 21.03 -6.17
CA SER A 126 9.77 20.81 -7.41
C SER A 126 8.57 21.75 -7.57
N LEU A 127 8.39 22.75 -6.70
CA LEU A 127 7.21 23.62 -6.73
C LEU A 127 6.98 24.32 -8.08
N ASP A 128 8.05 24.76 -8.76
CA ASP A 128 7.91 25.44 -10.06
C ASP A 128 7.27 24.52 -11.11
N MET A 129 7.65 23.24 -11.12
CA MET A 129 7.03 22.22 -11.97
C MET A 129 5.57 22.01 -11.58
N LEU A 130 5.28 21.87 -10.28
CA LEU A 130 3.90 21.67 -9.79
C LEU A 130 2.98 22.82 -10.18
N TYR A 131 3.45 24.07 -10.10
CA TYR A 131 2.69 25.24 -10.53
C TYR A 131 2.47 25.27 -12.05
N GLN A 132 3.48 24.90 -12.85
CA GLN A 132 3.34 24.80 -14.31
C GLN A 132 2.33 23.72 -14.71
N GLU A 133 2.27 22.64 -13.94
CA GLU A 133 1.29 21.57 -14.08
C GLU A 133 -0.07 21.90 -13.43
N ASN A 134 -0.23 23.12 -12.89
CA ASN A 134 -1.43 23.58 -12.19
C ASN A 134 -1.89 22.63 -11.07
N ASP A 135 -0.92 22.06 -10.35
CA ASP A 135 -1.11 21.16 -9.21
C ASP A 135 -2.00 19.96 -9.54
N ILE A 136 -1.95 19.48 -10.78
CA ILE A 136 -2.86 18.47 -11.31
C ILE A 136 -2.90 17.20 -10.46
N VAL A 137 -1.74 16.71 -9.99
CA VAL A 137 -1.64 15.51 -9.15
C VAL A 137 -2.39 15.72 -7.82
N LEU A 138 -2.19 16.87 -7.17
CA LEU A 138 -2.89 17.20 -5.93
C LEU A 138 -4.40 17.32 -6.16
N ARG A 139 -4.83 18.01 -7.22
CA ARG A 139 -6.26 18.15 -7.55
C ARG A 139 -6.91 16.78 -7.81
N ASN A 140 -6.22 15.91 -8.57
CA ASN A 140 -6.68 14.55 -8.84
C ASN A 140 -6.80 13.74 -7.55
N ALA A 141 -5.79 13.80 -6.66
CA ALA A 141 -5.80 13.10 -5.39
C ALA A 141 -6.92 13.61 -4.46
N MET A 142 -7.14 14.93 -4.37
CA MET A 142 -8.23 15.51 -3.57
C MET A 142 -9.60 15.03 -4.03
N GLN A 143 -9.82 14.97 -5.35
CA GLN A 143 -11.07 14.48 -5.89
C GLN A 143 -11.26 12.98 -5.65
N ALA A 144 -10.21 12.18 -5.92
CA ALA A 144 -10.23 10.73 -5.68
C ALA A 144 -10.41 10.38 -4.20
N ALA A 145 -9.84 11.17 -3.29
CA ALA A 145 -10.06 11.08 -1.85
C ALA A 145 -11.54 11.26 -1.50
N GLY A 146 -12.19 12.30 -2.04
CA GLY A 146 -13.63 12.54 -1.87
C GLY A 146 -14.50 11.41 -2.41
N ASP A 147 -14.22 10.94 -3.63
CA ASP A 147 -15.00 9.91 -4.31
C ASP A 147 -14.88 8.52 -3.65
N ASN A 148 -13.76 8.25 -2.98
CA ASN A 148 -13.49 6.97 -2.31
C ASN A 148 -13.57 7.06 -0.77
N GLY A 149 -13.99 8.21 -0.23
CA GLY A 149 -14.14 8.42 1.20
C GLY A 149 -12.85 8.20 1.99
N ARG A 150 -11.70 8.55 1.42
CA ARG A 150 -10.38 8.40 2.07
C ARG A 150 -9.84 9.76 2.46
N SER A 151 -9.15 9.84 3.58
CA SER A 151 -8.54 11.08 4.04
C SER A 151 -7.26 11.41 3.27
N PHE A 152 -6.81 12.66 3.36
CA PHE A 152 -5.48 13.05 2.90
C PHE A 152 -4.93 14.23 3.70
N PHE A 153 -3.62 14.40 3.73
CA PHE A 153 -2.97 15.63 4.18
C PHE A 153 -1.64 15.85 3.49
N ILE A 154 -1.10 17.06 3.58
CA ILE A 154 0.12 17.46 2.88
C ILE A 154 1.35 17.15 3.73
N GLU A 155 2.34 16.54 3.11
CA GLU A 155 3.70 16.42 3.63
C GLU A 155 4.66 17.23 2.77
N TYR A 156 5.28 18.25 3.35
CA TYR A 156 6.38 18.93 2.69
C TYR A 156 7.67 18.14 2.86
N ASP A 157 8.28 17.80 1.73
CA ASP A 157 9.68 17.39 1.71
C ASP A 157 10.54 18.64 1.49
N VAL A 158 11.26 19.03 2.53
CA VAL A 158 12.18 20.18 2.51
C VAL A 158 13.64 19.77 2.36
N SER A 159 13.92 18.48 2.16
CA SER A 159 15.27 17.97 2.03
C SER A 159 15.99 18.53 0.79
N GLY A 160 17.32 18.65 0.88
CA GLY A 160 18.17 19.13 -0.22
C GLY A 160 18.04 20.61 -0.55
N GLN A 161 17.25 21.38 0.20
CA GLN A 161 17.05 22.81 -0.06
C GLN A 161 18.05 23.71 0.67
N PHE A 162 18.94 23.15 1.50
CA PHE A 162 19.76 23.93 2.44
C PHE A 162 21.21 24.12 2.01
N GLU A 163 21.63 23.51 0.90
CA GLU A 163 23.03 23.53 0.42
C GLU A 163 23.60 24.95 0.30
N ASN A 164 22.76 25.93 -0.04
CA ASN A 164 23.16 27.33 -0.25
C ASN A 164 22.71 28.28 0.89
N THR A 165 22.45 27.78 2.10
CA THR A 165 21.91 28.61 3.21
C THR A 165 22.98 29.19 4.14
N SER A 166 23.60 30.30 3.73
CA SER A 166 24.68 30.94 4.50
C SER A 166 24.25 32.21 5.25
N THR A 167 23.15 32.82 4.86
CA THR A 167 22.68 34.12 5.38
C THR A 167 21.24 34.05 5.87
N GLN A 168 20.82 35.04 6.65
CA GLN A 168 19.42 35.17 7.08
C GLN A 168 18.46 35.30 5.88
N ALA A 169 18.91 35.94 4.79
CA ALA A 169 18.12 36.11 3.58
C ALA A 169 17.85 34.76 2.87
N ASP A 170 18.82 33.84 2.89
CA ASP A 170 18.64 32.49 2.33
C ASP A 170 17.61 31.70 3.15
N GLU A 171 17.67 31.81 4.48
CA GLU A 171 16.69 31.20 5.39
C GLU A 171 15.30 31.82 5.21
N ASP A 172 15.21 33.14 5.03
CA ASP A 172 13.97 33.84 4.74
C ASP A 172 13.37 33.39 3.40
N ALA A 173 14.20 33.13 2.39
CA ALA A 173 13.73 32.64 1.09
C ALA A 173 13.07 31.25 1.22
N ILE A 174 13.67 30.32 1.97
CA ILE A 174 13.08 29.00 2.23
C ILE A 174 11.79 29.13 3.04
N PHE A 175 11.81 29.92 4.12
CA PHE A 175 10.64 30.18 4.94
C PHE A 175 9.49 30.75 4.10
N ASN A 176 9.76 31.76 3.29
CA ASN A 176 8.76 32.40 2.43
C ASN A 176 8.26 31.45 1.34
N LYS A 177 9.13 30.63 0.75
CA LYS A 177 8.74 29.64 -0.27
C LYS A 177 7.75 28.62 0.31
N LEU A 178 8.07 28.04 1.47
CA LEU A 178 7.22 27.06 2.15
C LEU A 178 5.87 27.67 2.58
N THR A 179 5.92 28.83 3.24
CA THR A 179 4.70 29.46 3.79
C THR A 179 3.80 30.04 2.69
N SER A 180 4.36 30.56 1.61
CA SER A 180 3.58 31.04 0.45
C SER A 180 2.92 29.89 -0.29
N ASP A 181 3.61 28.75 -0.44
CA ASP A 181 2.99 27.55 -1.03
C ASP A 181 1.83 27.05 -0.16
N TRP A 182 2.00 26.96 1.16
CA TRP A 182 0.88 26.58 2.04
C TRP A 182 -0.32 27.52 1.88
N LEU A 183 -0.08 28.84 1.82
CA LEU A 183 -1.14 29.81 1.59
C LEU A 183 -1.80 29.64 0.22
N HIS A 184 -1.03 29.29 -0.82
CA HIS A 184 -1.60 28.93 -2.13
C HIS A 184 -2.50 27.69 -2.02
N LEU A 185 -2.04 26.62 -1.35
CA LEU A 185 -2.86 25.40 -1.16
C LEU A 185 -4.16 25.70 -0.41
N VAL A 186 -4.10 26.50 0.66
CA VAL A 186 -5.26 26.81 1.50
C VAL A 186 -6.21 27.81 0.84
N ASN A 187 -5.69 28.88 0.22
CA ASN A 187 -6.52 29.98 -0.27
C ASN A 187 -6.99 29.75 -1.71
N ASP A 188 -6.14 29.17 -2.56
CA ASP A 188 -6.43 29.02 -3.98
C ASP A 188 -7.00 27.63 -4.28
N LEU A 189 -6.40 26.58 -3.70
CA LEU A 189 -6.85 25.19 -3.87
C LEU A 189 -7.85 24.74 -2.81
N HIS A 190 -8.05 25.52 -1.75
CA HIS A 190 -9.02 25.24 -0.69
C HIS A 190 -8.81 23.88 -0.02
N VAL A 191 -7.55 23.39 0.08
CA VAL A 191 -7.27 22.01 0.50
C VAL A 191 -7.85 21.68 1.88
N THR A 192 -7.73 22.59 2.85
CA THR A 192 -8.21 22.39 4.24
C THR A 192 -9.72 22.54 4.39
N GLN A 193 -10.43 22.95 3.33
CA GLN A 193 -11.90 23.00 3.30
C GLN A 193 -12.51 21.68 2.82
N SER A 194 -11.70 20.76 2.29
CA SER A 194 -12.16 19.42 1.96
C SER A 194 -12.57 18.67 3.22
N ALA A 195 -13.72 18.01 3.19
CA ALA A 195 -14.16 17.12 4.27
C ALA A 195 -13.18 15.97 4.51
N MET A 196 -12.40 15.60 3.47
CA MET A 196 -11.39 14.55 3.50
C MET A 196 -10.00 15.05 3.96
N TYR A 197 -9.82 16.34 4.23
CA TYR A 197 -8.54 16.81 4.77
C TYR A 197 -8.39 16.32 6.21
N GLN A 198 -7.32 15.57 6.48
CA GLN A 198 -7.07 14.97 7.78
C GLN A 198 -6.83 16.04 8.85
N GLN A 199 -7.47 15.87 9.99
CA GLN A 199 -7.35 16.71 11.16
C GLN A 199 -6.86 15.90 12.36
N GLN A 200 -6.34 16.62 13.35
CA GLN A 200 -6.07 16.08 14.67
C GLN A 200 -6.40 17.17 15.68
N GLY A 201 -7.35 16.88 16.57
CA GLY A 201 -7.79 17.86 17.59
C GLY A 201 -8.48 19.08 16.99
N GLY A 202 -9.18 18.92 15.86
CA GLY A 202 -9.89 20.00 15.17
C GLY A 202 -9.01 20.97 14.37
N ARG A 203 -7.75 20.61 14.11
CA ARG A 203 -6.80 21.38 13.31
C ARG A 203 -6.32 20.54 12.11
N PRO A 204 -6.12 21.15 10.93
CA PRO A 204 -5.56 20.45 9.78
C PRO A 204 -4.16 19.92 10.10
N VAL A 205 -3.86 18.69 9.68
CA VAL A 205 -2.52 18.10 9.83
C VAL A 205 -1.64 18.56 8.68
N VAL A 206 -0.40 18.93 8.98
CA VAL A 206 0.66 19.15 7.98
C VAL A 206 1.92 18.42 8.43
N SER A 207 2.56 17.69 7.53
CA SER A 207 3.84 17.01 7.79
C SER A 207 5.00 17.80 7.20
N LEU A 208 6.12 17.83 7.93
CA LEU A 208 7.38 18.46 7.53
C LEU A 208 8.50 17.41 7.60
N TRP A 209 8.89 16.88 6.45
CA TRP A 209 9.95 15.89 6.29
C TRP A 209 11.28 16.52 5.92
N GLY A 210 12.37 16.05 6.53
CA GLY A 210 13.74 16.47 6.20
C GLY A 210 14.32 17.58 7.08
N ILE A 211 13.80 17.75 8.31
CA ILE A 211 14.24 18.81 9.22
C ILE A 211 15.58 18.49 9.91
N ASP A 212 15.76 17.28 10.43
CA ASP A 212 16.90 16.87 11.27
C ASP A 212 17.84 15.86 10.58
N GLN A 213 17.80 15.75 9.25
CA GLN A 213 18.57 14.78 8.44
C GLN A 213 20.08 15.11 8.34
N GLY A 214 20.76 15.25 9.47
CA GLY A 214 22.17 15.66 9.54
C GLY A 214 23.04 14.75 10.40
N GLY A 215 23.84 13.92 9.73
CA GLY A 215 25.18 13.54 10.19
C GLY A 215 26.20 14.66 9.89
N SER A 216 27.44 14.31 9.52
CA SER A 216 28.51 15.29 9.23
C SER A 216 28.34 16.16 7.97
N GLU A 217 27.22 16.06 7.24
CA GLU A 217 26.96 16.80 6.00
C GLU A 217 25.92 17.90 6.21
N THR A 218 26.35 19.15 6.16
CA THR A 218 25.57 20.35 6.54
C THR A 218 24.58 20.84 5.47
N THR A 219 24.46 20.14 4.33
CA THR A 219 23.65 20.56 3.16
C THR A 219 22.23 19.99 3.18
N TRP A 220 21.95 19.02 4.06
CA TRP A 220 20.68 18.29 4.15
C TRP A 220 19.84 18.62 5.37
N GLN A 221 20.26 19.59 6.19
CA GLN A 221 19.63 19.88 7.48
C GLN A 221 19.14 21.33 7.59
N MET A 222 17.89 21.49 8.04
CA MET A 222 17.34 22.81 8.35
C MET A 222 17.89 23.28 9.69
N LYS A 223 18.55 24.44 9.74
CA LYS A 223 19.07 24.98 11.02
C LYS A 223 17.96 25.04 12.10
N PRO A 224 18.25 24.71 13.37
CA PRO A 224 17.21 24.62 14.41
C PRO A 224 16.37 25.89 14.58
N ALA A 225 16.98 27.07 14.42
CA ALA A 225 16.26 28.35 14.51
C ALA A 225 15.23 28.53 13.40
N LEU A 226 15.58 28.16 12.15
CA LEU A 226 14.66 28.18 11.02
C LEU A 226 13.57 27.12 11.20
N ALA A 227 13.92 25.91 11.64
CA ALA A 227 12.96 24.84 11.92
C ALA A 227 11.93 25.26 12.98
N SER A 228 12.39 25.83 14.10
CA SER A 228 11.50 26.38 15.12
C SER A 228 10.58 27.45 14.54
N ARG A 229 11.11 28.39 13.75
CA ARG A 229 10.32 29.46 13.14
C ARG A 229 9.26 28.92 12.18
N VAL A 230 9.56 27.90 11.39
CA VAL A 230 8.61 27.23 10.50
C VAL A 230 7.49 26.58 11.31
N ILE A 231 7.83 25.77 12.32
CA ILE A 231 6.83 25.09 13.17
C ILE A 231 5.94 26.12 13.90
N ASP A 232 6.56 27.16 14.47
CA ASP A 232 5.83 28.23 15.15
C ASP A 232 4.88 28.97 14.19
N TRP A 233 5.24 29.14 12.91
CA TRP A 233 4.33 29.71 11.93
C TRP A 233 3.14 28.79 11.65
N PHE A 234 3.35 27.49 11.47
CA PHE A 234 2.25 26.55 11.25
C PHE A 234 1.29 26.46 12.44
N HIS A 235 1.83 26.49 13.66
CA HIS A 235 1.01 26.52 14.88
C HIS A 235 0.22 27.83 15.04
N ASN A 236 0.89 28.97 14.89
CA ASN A 236 0.34 30.26 15.31
C ASN A 236 -0.38 31.01 14.18
N VAL A 237 -0.02 30.75 12.92
CA VAL A 237 -0.60 31.42 11.74
C VAL A 237 -1.47 30.47 10.94
N ALA A 238 -0.97 29.28 10.60
CA ALA A 238 -1.76 28.30 9.85
C ALA A 238 -2.76 27.52 10.74
N HIS A 239 -2.63 27.62 12.07
CA HIS A 239 -3.43 26.89 13.05
C HIS A 239 -3.48 25.38 12.79
N ALA A 240 -2.36 24.80 12.36
CA ALA A 240 -2.22 23.40 12.01
C ALA A 240 -1.70 22.56 13.18
N THR A 241 -1.95 21.25 13.11
CA THR A 241 -1.22 20.22 13.86
C THR A 241 -0.01 19.82 13.02
N VAL A 242 1.19 19.90 13.57
CA VAL A 242 2.44 19.72 12.83
C VAL A 242 3.06 18.36 13.14
N MET A 243 3.17 17.54 12.10
CA MET A 243 3.88 16.27 12.11
C MET A 243 5.33 16.49 11.67
N GLY A 244 6.27 16.07 12.52
CA GLY A 244 7.70 16.11 12.23
C GLY A 244 8.16 14.79 11.64
N GLY A 245 8.51 14.82 10.36
CA GLY A 245 9.22 13.75 9.68
C GLY A 245 10.71 13.80 10.02
N VAL A 246 11.14 12.92 10.93
CA VAL A 246 12.47 12.99 11.58
C VAL A 246 13.37 11.79 11.25
N SER A 247 14.67 11.95 11.49
CA SER A 247 15.64 10.87 11.46
C SER A 247 15.35 9.81 12.53
N ASN A 248 15.85 8.59 12.33
CA ASN A 248 15.73 7.53 13.35
C ASN A 248 16.58 7.76 14.60
N THR A 249 17.47 8.75 14.57
CA THR A 249 18.40 9.10 15.63
C THR A 249 18.09 10.48 16.21
N TYR A 250 16.89 11.02 16.00
CA TYR A 250 16.53 12.39 16.41
C TYR A 250 16.76 12.68 17.92
N LEU A 251 16.60 11.68 18.79
CA LEU A 251 16.88 11.81 20.23
C LEU A 251 18.38 11.95 20.55
N GLU A 252 19.25 11.54 19.64
CA GLU A 252 20.71 11.63 19.73
C GLU A 252 21.24 12.99 19.20
N GLN A 253 20.34 13.90 18.84
CA GLN A 253 20.67 15.22 18.29
C GLN A 253 20.29 16.36 19.27
N PRO A 254 21.13 16.67 20.28
CA PRO A 254 20.82 17.72 21.27
C PRO A 254 20.48 19.09 20.67
N ALA A 255 21.06 19.42 19.51
CA ALA A 255 20.80 20.68 18.80
C ALA A 255 19.32 20.82 18.35
N TYR A 256 18.60 19.71 18.18
CA TYR A 256 17.21 19.67 17.74
C TYR A 256 16.24 19.35 18.88
N ALA A 257 16.70 19.17 20.12
CA ALA A 257 15.84 18.75 21.23
C ALA A 257 14.63 19.68 21.45
N ASP A 258 14.81 20.99 21.30
CA ASP A 258 13.71 21.96 21.43
C ASP A 258 12.83 22.03 20.18
N VAL A 259 13.38 21.77 18.99
CA VAL A 259 12.61 21.66 17.74
C VAL A 259 11.69 20.44 17.81
N VAL A 260 12.22 19.29 18.21
CA VAL A 260 11.48 18.02 18.31
C VAL A 260 10.29 18.16 19.24
N LYS A 261 10.45 18.82 20.39
CA LYS A 261 9.35 19.05 21.35
C LYS A 261 8.23 19.94 20.82
N LYS A 262 8.45 20.69 19.74
CA LYS A 262 7.42 21.53 19.12
C LYS A 262 6.52 20.75 18.18
N PHE A 263 6.88 19.54 17.74
CA PHE A 263 5.95 18.75 16.92
C PHE A 263 4.79 18.21 17.74
N ASP A 264 3.62 18.07 17.13
CA ASP A 264 2.47 17.40 17.74
C ASP A 264 2.51 15.89 17.47
N ILE A 265 3.09 15.50 16.33
CA ILE A 265 3.25 14.11 15.88
C ILE A 265 4.72 13.90 15.48
N ILE A 266 5.34 12.83 15.95
CA ILE A 266 6.69 12.44 15.55
C ILE A 266 6.62 11.21 14.65
N GLN A 267 7.21 11.32 13.47
CA GLN A 267 7.30 10.24 12.49
C GLN A 267 8.76 10.00 12.07
N PRO A 268 9.42 8.98 12.64
CA PRO A 268 10.73 8.55 12.16
C PRO A 268 10.60 7.80 10.83
N TRP A 269 11.54 8.02 9.90
CA TRP A 269 11.57 7.33 8.60
C TRP A 269 12.48 6.12 8.59
N ASN A 270 11.89 4.97 8.33
CA ASN A 270 12.52 3.67 8.55
C ASN A 270 13.10 3.03 7.28
N VAL A 271 12.84 3.57 6.09
CA VAL A 271 13.35 2.98 4.84
C VAL A 271 14.88 3.06 4.85
N GLY A 272 15.52 1.91 4.62
CA GLY A 272 16.99 1.77 4.60
C GLY A 272 17.65 1.76 5.99
N VAL A 273 16.89 1.82 7.09
CA VAL A 273 17.45 1.89 8.46
C VAL A 273 17.76 0.51 9.04
N TYR A 274 16.96 -0.51 8.71
CA TYR A 274 17.10 -1.86 9.22
C TYR A 274 16.69 -2.90 8.17
N GLN A 275 17.16 -4.13 8.35
CA GLN A 275 16.77 -5.30 7.55
C GLN A 275 15.73 -6.15 8.27
N ASP A 276 15.20 -7.17 7.60
CA ASP A 276 14.24 -8.12 8.16
C ASP A 276 14.78 -8.86 9.41
N SER A 277 16.09 -9.06 9.50
CA SER A 277 16.76 -9.69 10.65
C SER A 277 16.84 -8.82 11.91
N ASP A 278 16.59 -7.52 11.80
CA ASP A 278 16.96 -6.54 12.84
C ASP A 278 15.76 -6.10 13.70
N LEU A 279 14.55 -6.61 13.42
CA LEU A 279 13.30 -6.13 14.03
C LEU A 279 13.27 -6.21 15.56
N ASP A 280 13.84 -7.25 16.17
CA ASP A 280 13.92 -7.37 17.64
C ASP A 280 14.76 -6.26 18.26
N TRP A 281 15.90 -5.96 17.63
CA TRP A 281 16.78 -4.88 18.05
C TRP A 281 16.09 -3.53 17.86
N TYR A 282 15.46 -3.32 16.70
CA TYR A 282 14.80 -2.07 16.38
C TYR A 282 13.63 -1.78 17.33
N GLU A 283 12.79 -2.78 17.62
CA GLU A 283 11.69 -2.62 18.59
C GLU A 283 12.20 -2.15 19.95
N THR A 284 13.26 -2.83 20.45
CA THR A 284 13.81 -2.58 21.79
C THR A 284 14.52 -1.22 21.88
N ASN A 285 15.32 -0.88 20.87
CA ASN A 285 16.23 0.28 20.93
C ASN A 285 15.67 1.54 20.25
N ARG A 286 14.64 1.39 19.41
CA ARG A 286 14.01 2.51 18.68
C ARG A 286 12.53 2.63 19.01
N THR A 287 11.67 1.71 18.58
CA THR A 287 10.20 1.85 18.73
C THR A 287 9.80 2.16 20.18
N ARG A 288 10.22 1.34 21.16
CA ARG A 288 9.83 1.52 22.56
C ARG A 288 10.42 2.79 23.18
N VAL A 289 11.64 3.16 22.77
CA VAL A 289 12.32 4.37 23.25
C VAL A 289 11.62 5.63 22.71
N HIS A 290 11.33 5.67 21.41
CA HIS A 290 10.63 6.79 20.78
C HIS A 290 9.19 6.91 21.28
N LEU A 291 8.48 5.79 21.47
CA LEU A 291 7.13 5.79 22.03
C LEU A 291 7.10 6.36 23.47
N ALA A 292 8.09 6.01 24.30
CA ALA A 292 8.19 6.58 25.65
C ALA A 292 8.53 8.08 25.63
N ALA A 293 9.44 8.51 24.75
CA ALA A 293 9.85 9.91 24.64
C ALA A 293 8.71 10.81 24.15
N THR A 294 7.98 10.39 23.12
CA THR A 294 6.81 11.10 22.59
C THR A 294 5.69 11.19 23.62
N ALA A 295 5.38 10.08 24.31
CA ALA A 295 4.40 10.07 25.39
C ALA A 295 4.75 11.06 26.52
N ALA A 296 6.03 11.15 26.91
CA ALA A 296 6.49 12.11 27.92
C ALA A 296 6.33 13.58 27.51
N ASN A 297 6.32 13.86 26.20
CA ASN A 297 6.11 15.19 25.63
C ASN A 297 4.65 15.45 25.22
N GLY A 298 3.73 14.49 25.40
CA GLY A 298 2.33 14.61 24.95
C GLY A 298 2.17 14.57 23.42
N GLN A 299 3.15 14.00 22.71
CA GLN A 299 3.16 13.87 21.26
C GLN A 299 2.56 12.53 20.81
N ILE A 300 2.02 12.49 19.60
CA ILE A 300 1.64 11.22 18.95
C ILE A 300 2.88 10.62 18.29
N TYR A 301 3.07 9.31 18.44
CA TYR A 301 4.10 8.57 17.72
C TYR A 301 3.48 7.83 16.53
N MET A 302 3.98 8.10 15.33
CA MET A 302 3.56 7.48 14.07
C MET A 302 4.80 6.93 13.35
N PRO A 303 5.29 5.72 13.68
CA PRO A 303 6.44 5.13 12.99
C PRO A 303 6.12 4.79 11.54
N THR A 304 7.19 4.63 10.74
CA THR A 304 7.10 4.17 9.37
C THR A 304 7.28 2.65 9.28
N ILE A 305 6.39 1.99 8.55
CA ILE A 305 6.48 0.57 8.21
C ILE A 305 6.53 0.41 6.69
N LEU A 306 7.08 -0.70 6.19
CA LEU A 306 7.27 -0.92 4.76
C LEU A 306 7.16 -2.41 4.38
N PRO A 307 6.66 -2.75 3.16
CA PRO A 307 6.51 -4.14 2.72
C PRO A 307 7.83 -4.88 2.49
N ALA A 308 8.79 -4.18 1.91
CA ALA A 308 10.14 -4.60 1.54
C ALA A 308 10.92 -3.34 1.14
N SER A 309 12.20 -3.48 0.84
CA SER A 309 12.96 -2.42 0.18
C SER A 309 13.89 -2.97 -0.89
N SER A 310 14.37 -2.07 -1.74
CA SER A 310 15.33 -2.36 -2.79
C SER A 310 16.32 -1.21 -2.92
N SER A 311 17.37 -1.45 -3.67
CA SER A 311 18.41 -0.48 -4.00
C SER A 311 18.90 -0.73 -5.42
N ARG A 312 19.97 -0.03 -5.80
CA ARG A 312 20.59 -0.14 -7.12
C ARG A 312 22.03 -0.59 -6.95
N ASP A 313 22.40 -1.66 -7.64
CA ASP A 313 23.78 -2.12 -7.67
C ASP A 313 24.56 -1.34 -8.74
N GLN A 314 25.26 -0.28 -8.30
CA GLN A 314 26.08 0.56 -9.18
C GLN A 314 27.18 -0.24 -9.90
N THR A 315 27.65 -1.36 -9.33
CA THR A 315 28.67 -2.21 -9.94
C THR A 315 28.11 -3.06 -11.07
N LYS A 316 26.79 -3.25 -11.11
CA LYS A 316 26.06 -3.96 -12.17
C LYS A 316 25.30 -3.03 -13.10
N GLY A 317 25.76 -1.79 -13.27
CA GLY A 317 25.09 -0.85 -14.17
C GLY A 317 23.74 -0.36 -13.63
N ASN A 318 23.66 -0.18 -12.31
CA ASN A 318 22.46 0.25 -11.57
C ASN A 318 21.28 -0.73 -11.59
N LEU A 319 21.51 -2.01 -11.88
CA LEU A 319 20.44 -3.01 -11.80
C LEU A 319 19.80 -3.07 -10.40
N PRO A 320 18.52 -3.48 -10.31
CA PRO A 320 17.84 -3.61 -9.03
C PRO A 320 18.56 -4.60 -8.12
N SER A 321 18.60 -4.30 -6.83
CA SER A 321 19.07 -5.22 -5.79
C SER A 321 18.08 -5.26 -4.64
N GLU A 322 17.89 -6.43 -4.03
CA GLU A 322 17.08 -6.57 -2.82
C GLU A 322 17.71 -5.77 -1.65
N GLY A 323 16.85 -5.09 -0.88
CA GLY A 323 17.16 -4.55 0.45
C GLY A 323 16.57 -5.46 1.51
N ALA A 324 15.68 -4.92 2.36
CA ALA A 324 14.93 -5.70 3.33
C ALA A 324 13.96 -6.62 2.60
N LYS A 325 14.05 -7.92 2.91
CA LYS A 325 13.22 -8.95 2.27
C LYS A 325 11.77 -8.82 2.70
N SER A 326 10.84 -9.14 1.79
CA SER A 326 9.42 -9.19 2.14
C SER A 326 9.11 -10.41 3.02
N LEU A 327 9.79 -11.53 2.75
CA LEU A 327 9.55 -12.83 3.40
C LEU A 327 8.08 -13.24 3.28
N GLY A 328 7.51 -13.10 2.08
CA GLY A 328 6.10 -13.36 1.84
C GLY A 328 5.15 -12.39 2.55
N GLY A 329 5.58 -11.15 2.84
CA GLY A 329 4.84 -10.17 3.61
C GLY A 329 5.08 -10.23 5.13
N LYS A 330 5.81 -11.23 5.62
CA LYS A 330 6.07 -11.39 7.05
C LYS A 330 6.83 -10.20 7.64
N PHE A 331 7.80 -9.64 6.91
CA PHE A 331 8.53 -8.45 7.36
C PHE A 331 7.59 -7.27 7.61
N PHE A 332 6.62 -7.06 6.72
CA PHE A 332 5.63 -6.00 6.84
C PHE A 332 4.72 -6.19 8.05
N TRP A 333 4.19 -7.42 8.19
CA TRP A 333 3.33 -7.80 9.30
C TRP A 333 4.03 -7.67 10.65
N ASP A 334 5.27 -8.16 10.77
CA ASP A 334 6.01 -8.14 12.02
C ASP A 334 6.27 -6.71 12.52
N GLN A 335 6.56 -5.76 11.62
CA GLN A 335 6.69 -4.34 11.99
C GLN A 335 5.39 -3.82 12.59
N ALA A 336 4.27 -4.00 11.88
CA ALA A 336 2.96 -3.55 12.32
C ALA A 336 2.53 -4.20 13.65
N TYR A 337 2.74 -5.52 13.79
CA TYR A 337 2.43 -6.25 15.02
C TYR A 337 3.25 -5.72 16.20
N ARG A 338 4.57 -5.54 16.03
CA ARG A 338 5.46 -5.06 17.10
C ARG A 338 5.10 -3.65 17.52
N ASP A 339 4.87 -2.76 16.57
CA ASP A 339 4.43 -1.39 16.85
C ASP A 339 3.11 -1.40 17.60
N ARG A 340 2.09 -2.11 17.10
CA ARG A 340 0.78 -2.18 17.76
C ARG A 340 0.86 -2.80 19.16
N SER A 341 1.63 -3.88 19.32
CA SER A 341 1.87 -4.57 20.59
C SER A 341 2.63 -3.70 21.60
N ALA A 342 3.51 -2.81 21.13
CA ALA A 342 4.18 -1.82 21.96
C ALA A 342 3.26 -0.68 22.43
N GLY A 343 2.09 -0.51 21.81
CA GLY A 343 1.11 0.53 22.12
C GLY A 343 1.03 1.66 21.09
N VAL A 344 1.66 1.50 19.93
CA VAL A 344 1.53 2.45 18.82
C VAL A 344 0.09 2.46 18.33
N ARG A 345 -0.43 3.67 18.10
CA ARG A 345 -1.83 3.90 17.72
C ARG A 345 -1.99 4.23 16.24
N THR A 346 -0.94 4.57 15.51
CA THR A 346 -1.04 4.91 14.08
C THR A 346 0.29 4.68 13.40
N VAL A 347 0.28 4.39 12.11
CA VAL A 347 1.49 4.14 11.31
C VAL A 347 1.40 4.81 9.95
N LYS A 348 2.58 5.18 9.42
CA LYS A 348 2.79 5.58 8.04
C LYS A 348 3.37 4.40 7.27
N ILE A 349 2.73 3.98 6.19
CA ILE A 349 3.31 3.02 5.26
C ILE A 349 4.17 3.80 4.27
N ALA A 350 5.45 3.45 4.20
CA ALA A 350 6.30 3.82 3.09
C ALA A 350 6.27 2.68 2.07
N MET A 351 5.72 2.87 0.87
CA MET A 351 4.84 3.97 0.43
C MET A 351 3.73 3.40 -0.45
N PHE A 352 2.73 4.21 -0.83
CA PHE A 352 1.73 3.76 -1.80
C PHE A 352 2.38 3.52 -3.17
N ASP A 353 3.06 4.52 -3.73
CA ASP A 353 3.52 4.51 -5.12
C ASP A 353 5.05 4.63 -5.32
N GLU A 354 5.88 4.52 -4.27
CA GLU A 354 7.34 4.54 -4.38
C GLU A 354 7.89 3.21 -4.95
N LEU A 355 7.84 3.08 -6.27
CA LEU A 355 8.44 1.93 -6.96
C LEU A 355 9.96 1.97 -6.81
N GLY A 356 10.61 3.13 -6.89
CA GLY A 356 12.07 3.27 -6.98
C GLY A 356 12.85 2.69 -5.79
N GLU A 357 12.25 2.69 -4.60
CA GLU A 357 12.81 2.09 -3.38
C GLU A 357 12.27 0.69 -3.08
N GLY A 358 11.36 0.15 -3.90
CA GLY A 358 10.77 -1.18 -3.70
C GLY A 358 9.83 -1.26 -2.49
N THR A 359 9.30 -0.12 -2.04
CA THR A 359 8.44 0.01 -0.85
C THR A 359 6.94 0.15 -1.21
N SER A 360 6.62 0.18 -2.50
CA SER A 360 5.27 0.42 -3.04
C SER A 360 4.20 -0.60 -2.60
N LEU A 361 2.98 -0.10 -2.40
CA LEU A 361 1.73 -0.87 -2.27
C LEU A 361 1.01 -1.09 -3.60
N LEU A 362 1.50 -0.58 -4.73
CA LEU A 362 0.86 -0.80 -6.02
C LEU A 362 0.78 -2.30 -6.33
N LYS A 363 -0.22 -2.70 -7.13
CA LYS A 363 -0.25 -4.05 -7.69
C LYS A 363 0.94 -4.23 -8.62
N VAL A 364 1.77 -5.23 -8.36
CA VAL A 364 3.03 -5.47 -9.09
C VAL A 364 3.11 -6.91 -9.60
N ALA A 365 3.97 -7.14 -10.59
CA ALA A 365 4.15 -8.46 -11.20
C ALA A 365 4.48 -9.53 -10.15
N SER A 366 3.65 -10.59 -10.12
CA SER A 366 3.82 -11.71 -9.19
C SER A 366 5.03 -12.57 -9.53
N ASN A 367 5.34 -12.69 -10.82
CA ASN A 367 6.43 -13.50 -11.34
C ASN A 367 6.91 -12.94 -12.70
N ALA A 368 8.03 -13.46 -13.19
CA ALA A 368 8.69 -12.97 -14.41
C ALA A 368 7.83 -13.01 -15.68
N SER A 369 6.77 -13.83 -15.74
CA SER A 369 5.89 -13.88 -16.92
C SER A 369 4.96 -12.67 -17.03
N GLN A 370 4.74 -11.94 -15.93
CA GLN A 370 3.91 -10.73 -15.87
C GLN A 370 4.73 -9.44 -16.01
N ALA A 371 6.05 -9.54 -16.19
CA ALA A 371 6.93 -8.39 -16.32
C ALA A 371 7.66 -8.41 -17.67
N PRO A 372 8.10 -7.26 -18.20
CA PRO A 372 8.86 -7.20 -19.44
C PRO A 372 10.15 -8.03 -19.40
N SER A 373 10.35 -8.93 -20.36
CA SER A 373 11.49 -9.87 -20.32
C SER A 373 12.86 -9.22 -20.59
N GLN A 374 12.87 -7.96 -20.98
CA GLN A 374 14.08 -7.20 -21.30
C GLN A 374 14.85 -6.74 -20.06
N TYR A 375 14.23 -6.72 -18.89
CA TYR A 375 14.80 -6.18 -17.65
C TYR A 375 14.68 -7.18 -16.49
N PRO A 376 15.68 -7.30 -15.59
CA PRO A 376 15.62 -8.22 -14.46
C PRO A 376 14.85 -7.61 -13.28
N TRP A 377 13.52 -7.65 -13.38
CA TRP A 377 12.61 -7.17 -12.33
C TRP A 377 12.74 -8.00 -11.05
N LEU A 378 12.57 -7.34 -9.90
CA LEU A 378 12.22 -7.98 -8.64
C LEU A 378 10.70 -8.19 -8.64
N THR A 379 10.26 -9.43 -8.83
CA THR A 379 8.85 -9.83 -8.76
C THR A 379 8.50 -10.35 -7.36
N LEU A 380 7.21 -10.46 -7.03
CA LEU A 380 6.79 -10.87 -5.67
C LEU A 380 7.30 -12.27 -5.28
N ASP A 381 7.61 -13.13 -6.25
CA ASP A 381 8.18 -14.46 -6.05
C ASP A 381 9.71 -14.48 -5.81
N VAL A 382 10.37 -13.33 -5.68
CA VAL A 382 11.82 -13.24 -5.42
C VAL A 382 12.26 -14.01 -4.18
N ASP A 383 11.43 -14.05 -3.15
CA ASP A 383 11.67 -14.79 -1.90
C ASP A 383 11.19 -16.26 -1.96
N GLY A 384 10.76 -16.74 -3.13
CA GLY A 384 10.30 -18.12 -3.36
C GLY A 384 8.82 -18.37 -3.08
N TYR A 385 8.03 -17.32 -2.82
CA TYR A 385 6.59 -17.40 -2.57
C TYR A 385 5.75 -17.18 -3.83
N LYS A 386 4.62 -17.88 -3.97
CA LYS A 386 3.65 -17.61 -5.03
C LYS A 386 2.57 -16.68 -4.48
N LEU A 387 2.65 -15.41 -4.84
CA LEU A 387 1.80 -14.36 -4.28
C LEU A 387 1.01 -13.66 -5.39
N PRO A 388 -0.27 -13.30 -5.15
CA PRO A 388 -1.05 -12.52 -6.11
C PRO A 388 -0.50 -11.09 -6.24
N THR A 389 -0.84 -10.42 -7.34
CA THR A 389 -0.29 -9.09 -7.69
C THR A 389 -0.61 -8.00 -6.66
N ASP A 390 -1.67 -8.18 -5.87
CA ASP A 390 -2.16 -7.28 -4.83
C ASP A 390 -1.70 -7.65 -3.41
N TRP A 391 -0.71 -8.53 -3.26
CA TRP A 391 -0.31 -9.08 -1.96
C TRP A 391 -0.02 -8.03 -0.87
N ASN A 392 0.73 -6.98 -1.21
CA ASN A 392 1.06 -5.92 -0.25
C ASN A 392 -0.18 -5.14 0.22
N LEU A 393 -1.17 -4.95 -0.67
CA LEU A 393 -2.45 -4.35 -0.31
C LEU A 393 -3.23 -5.27 0.62
N ARG A 394 -3.21 -6.59 0.37
CA ARG A 394 -3.87 -7.56 1.25
C ARG A 394 -3.27 -7.56 2.66
N VAL A 395 -1.94 -7.59 2.78
CA VAL A 395 -1.28 -7.47 4.08
C VAL A 395 -1.64 -6.15 4.76
N THR A 396 -1.74 -5.05 3.98
CA THR A 396 -2.20 -3.75 4.49
C THR A 396 -3.62 -3.81 5.05
N HIS A 397 -4.54 -4.53 4.42
CA HIS A 397 -5.91 -4.73 4.93
C HIS A 397 -5.92 -5.35 6.33
N GLU A 398 -5.12 -6.39 6.55
CA GLU A 398 -5.02 -7.04 7.86
C GLU A 398 -4.35 -6.13 8.90
N ILE A 399 -3.35 -5.34 8.48
CA ILE A 399 -2.72 -4.32 9.33
C ILE A 399 -3.74 -3.25 9.74
N ALA A 400 -4.52 -2.72 8.78
CA ALA A 400 -5.55 -1.73 9.04
C ALA A 400 -6.59 -2.28 10.02
N ALA A 401 -7.10 -3.49 9.80
CA ALA A 401 -8.03 -4.15 10.70
C ALA A 401 -7.47 -4.28 12.14
N MET A 402 -6.17 -4.58 12.28
CA MET A 402 -5.50 -4.67 13.58
C MET A 402 -5.38 -3.30 14.28
N PHE A 403 -5.09 -2.24 13.53
CA PHE A 403 -5.00 -0.88 14.08
C PHE A 403 -6.37 -0.30 14.42
N HIS A 404 -7.40 -0.60 13.61
CA HIS A 404 -8.79 -0.24 13.86
C HIS A 404 -9.40 -1.00 15.04
N GLY A 405 -8.76 -2.08 15.50
CA GLY A 405 -9.27 -2.97 16.55
C GLY A 405 -10.36 -3.94 16.07
N ALA A 406 -10.48 -4.11 14.76
CA ALA A 406 -11.40 -5.07 14.14
C ALA A 406 -10.84 -6.52 14.16
N SER A 407 -9.53 -6.68 14.27
CA SER A 407 -8.85 -7.97 14.44
C SER A 407 -7.88 -7.96 15.63
N PRO A 408 -7.61 -9.13 16.24
CA PRO A 408 -6.74 -9.21 17.41
C PRO A 408 -5.28 -8.89 17.05
N VAL A 409 -4.56 -8.29 18.00
CA VAL A 409 -3.11 -8.08 17.88
C VAL A 409 -2.41 -9.43 18.05
N THR A 410 -1.86 -9.99 16.97
CA THR A 410 -1.21 -11.31 16.96
C THR A 410 0.09 -11.30 16.17
N ALA A 411 1.08 -12.06 16.66
CA ALA A 411 2.37 -12.23 16.00
C ALA A 411 2.27 -13.07 14.71
N THR A 412 1.22 -13.88 14.59
CA THR A 412 1.03 -14.75 13.44
C THR A 412 0.36 -13.99 12.30
N MET A 413 1.08 -13.80 11.20
CA MET A 413 0.53 -13.24 9.97
C MET A 413 -0.56 -14.14 9.40
N PRO A 414 -1.69 -13.58 8.91
CA PRO A 414 -2.65 -14.34 8.13
C PRO A 414 -2.00 -14.99 6.91
N THR A 415 -2.28 -16.28 6.67
CA THR A 415 -1.75 -17.02 5.51
C THR A 415 -2.37 -16.57 4.18
N ASP A 416 -3.58 -16.03 4.26
CA ASP A 416 -4.38 -15.52 3.17
C ASP A 416 -5.00 -14.21 3.67
N PRO A 417 -4.27 -13.09 3.56
CA PRO A 417 -4.79 -11.79 3.92
C PRO A 417 -5.92 -11.36 2.96
N GLY A 418 -6.97 -10.76 3.52
CA GLY A 418 -8.13 -10.23 2.80
C GLY A 418 -7.83 -8.87 2.12
N PRO A 419 -8.86 -8.13 1.67
CA PRO A 419 -10.28 -8.45 1.71
C PRO A 419 -10.62 -9.59 0.75
N PHE A 420 -11.72 -10.28 1.04
CA PHE A 420 -12.32 -11.28 0.13
C PHE A 420 -13.54 -10.73 -0.60
N ASP A 421 -13.81 -9.42 -0.50
CA ASP A 421 -14.84 -8.76 -1.32
C ASP A 421 -14.49 -8.85 -2.82
N VAL A 422 -13.18 -8.85 -3.12
CA VAL A 422 -12.64 -9.25 -4.41
C VAL A 422 -12.31 -10.74 -4.36
N VAL A 423 -12.95 -11.51 -5.23
CA VAL A 423 -12.72 -12.95 -5.34
C VAL A 423 -11.24 -13.20 -5.66
N PRO A 424 -10.51 -14.00 -4.85
CA PRO A 424 -9.11 -14.31 -5.12
C PRO A 424 -8.90 -14.94 -6.51
N GLU A 425 -7.78 -14.64 -7.16
CA GLU A 425 -7.45 -15.19 -8.49
C GLU A 425 -7.10 -16.69 -8.47
N CYS A 426 -6.85 -17.25 -7.28
CA CYS A 426 -6.40 -18.62 -7.05
C CYS A 426 -7.13 -19.24 -5.86
N GLY A 427 -7.12 -20.57 -5.76
CA GLY A 427 -7.81 -21.27 -4.66
C GLY A 427 -9.34 -21.13 -4.68
N VAL A 428 -9.94 -20.66 -5.76
CA VAL A 428 -11.39 -20.43 -5.85
C VAL A 428 -12.09 -21.47 -6.73
N LEU A 429 -13.26 -21.93 -6.29
CA LEU A 429 -14.27 -22.60 -7.12
C LEU A 429 -15.51 -21.70 -7.19
N HIS A 430 -15.78 -21.14 -8.37
CA HIS A 430 -16.83 -20.14 -8.58
C HIS A 430 -18.24 -20.77 -8.58
N PRO A 431 -19.29 -19.95 -8.41
CA PRO A 431 -20.66 -20.44 -8.52
C PRO A 431 -20.92 -21.10 -9.88
N ASN A 432 -21.54 -22.27 -9.84
CA ASN A 432 -21.80 -23.20 -10.94
C ASN A 432 -20.57 -23.94 -11.50
N GLU A 433 -19.41 -23.88 -10.84
CA GLU A 433 -18.23 -24.66 -11.24
C GLU A 433 -18.17 -26.04 -10.57
N ILE A 434 -17.76 -27.02 -11.38
CA ILE A 434 -17.55 -28.40 -10.94
C ILE A 434 -16.07 -28.61 -10.63
N LEU A 435 -15.77 -29.16 -9.46
CA LEU A 435 -14.44 -29.68 -9.15
C LEU A 435 -14.21 -30.95 -9.96
N ALA A 436 -13.42 -30.84 -11.04
CA ALA A 436 -13.11 -31.97 -11.89
C ALA A 436 -12.11 -32.91 -11.17
N PRO A 437 -12.36 -34.24 -11.08
CA PRO A 437 -11.45 -35.17 -10.39
C PRO A 437 -10.01 -35.16 -10.93
N ALA A 438 -9.82 -34.83 -12.22
CA ALA A 438 -8.50 -34.72 -12.84
C ALA A 438 -7.76 -33.40 -12.54
N HIS A 439 -8.46 -32.40 -12.00
CA HIS A 439 -7.93 -31.06 -11.74
C HIS A 439 -8.34 -30.63 -10.32
N PRO A 440 -7.56 -31.02 -9.30
CA PRO A 440 -7.83 -30.57 -7.94
C PRO A 440 -7.73 -29.04 -7.85
N LEU A 441 -8.55 -28.45 -7.00
CA LEU A 441 -8.41 -27.04 -6.67
C LEU A 441 -7.18 -26.88 -5.78
N THR A 442 -6.33 -25.92 -6.08
CA THR A 442 -5.07 -25.70 -5.35
C THR A 442 -5.07 -24.30 -4.73
N SER A 443 -4.61 -24.17 -3.48
CA SER A 443 -4.42 -22.88 -2.81
C SER A 443 -3.41 -22.00 -3.55
N CYS A 444 -3.39 -20.71 -3.23
CA CYS A 444 -2.54 -19.73 -3.90
C CYS A 444 -1.04 -20.02 -3.75
N ASP A 445 -0.61 -20.54 -2.59
CA ASP A 445 0.78 -20.93 -2.34
C ASP A 445 1.17 -22.27 -3.02
N GLY A 446 0.20 -23.05 -3.50
CA GLY A 446 0.42 -24.33 -4.15
C GLY A 446 0.58 -25.53 -3.21
N HIS A 447 0.49 -25.34 -1.88
CA HIS A 447 0.76 -26.40 -0.91
C HIS A 447 -0.50 -27.13 -0.45
N ILE A 448 -1.68 -26.52 -0.60
CA ILE A 448 -2.97 -27.13 -0.25
C ILE A 448 -3.72 -27.52 -1.51
N SER A 449 -4.33 -28.69 -1.51
CA SER A 449 -5.26 -29.10 -2.58
C SER A 449 -6.56 -29.69 -2.04
N LEU A 450 -7.66 -29.35 -2.69
CA LEU A 450 -8.99 -29.93 -2.51
C LEU A 450 -9.27 -30.83 -3.72
N ALA A 451 -9.42 -32.13 -3.47
CA ALA A 451 -9.54 -33.14 -4.52
C ALA A 451 -10.73 -34.08 -4.26
N GLN A 452 -11.42 -34.47 -5.34
CA GLN A 452 -12.33 -35.60 -5.29
C GLN A 452 -11.54 -36.89 -5.47
N ASP A 453 -11.39 -37.66 -4.40
CA ASP A 453 -10.67 -38.91 -4.42
C ASP A 453 -11.44 -40.01 -5.16
N ALA A 454 -10.71 -40.98 -5.71
CA ALA A 454 -11.29 -42.10 -6.45
C ALA A 454 -12.21 -43.02 -5.60
N ASN A 455 -12.06 -42.97 -4.27
CA ASN A 455 -12.94 -43.68 -3.34
C ASN A 455 -14.25 -42.91 -3.06
N GLY A 456 -14.45 -41.74 -3.65
CA GLY A 456 -15.63 -40.91 -3.49
C GLY A 456 -15.56 -39.88 -2.36
N ASP A 457 -14.43 -39.70 -1.69
CA ASP A 457 -14.28 -38.67 -0.64
C ASP A 457 -13.77 -37.35 -1.21
N LEU A 458 -14.34 -36.22 -0.79
CA LEU A 458 -13.78 -34.89 -1.04
C LEU A 458 -12.77 -34.56 0.06
N THR A 459 -11.49 -34.53 -0.29
CA THR A 459 -10.39 -34.48 0.68
C THR A 459 -9.51 -33.24 0.47
N VAL A 460 -9.10 -32.64 1.58
CA VAL A 460 -8.08 -31.58 1.61
C VAL A 460 -6.72 -32.18 1.99
N TYR A 461 -5.70 -31.83 1.22
CA TYR A 461 -4.32 -32.28 1.41
C TYR A 461 -3.39 -31.08 1.61
N ARG A 462 -2.33 -31.25 2.40
CA ARG A 462 -1.11 -30.42 2.39
C ARG A 462 0.05 -31.25 1.91
N ASP A 463 0.67 -30.88 0.79
CA ASP A 463 1.83 -31.58 0.22
C ASP A 463 1.62 -33.10 0.11
N GLY A 464 0.41 -33.51 -0.29
CA GLY A 464 -0.01 -34.91 -0.39
C GLY A 464 -0.39 -35.60 0.94
N THR A 465 -0.24 -34.93 2.07
CA THR A 465 -0.72 -35.42 3.38
C THR A 465 -2.17 -35.00 3.61
N ARG A 466 -3.06 -35.95 3.85
CA ARG A 466 -4.49 -35.67 4.14
C ARG A 466 -4.63 -34.85 5.42
N LEU A 467 -5.34 -33.74 5.35
CA LEU A 467 -5.74 -32.92 6.49
C LEU A 467 -7.10 -33.40 7.03
N TYR A 468 -8.15 -33.27 6.22
CA TYR A 468 -9.52 -33.68 6.55
C TYR A 468 -10.29 -34.01 5.27
N SER A 469 -11.52 -34.54 5.41
CA SER A 469 -12.39 -34.83 4.27
C SER A 469 -13.88 -34.71 4.62
N SER A 470 -14.71 -34.74 3.59
CA SER A 470 -16.18 -34.73 3.69
C SER A 470 -16.78 -35.96 4.36
N GLY A 471 -16.05 -37.08 4.40
CA GLY A 471 -16.51 -38.34 4.98
C GLY A 471 -17.39 -39.16 4.03
N THR A 472 -17.31 -38.92 2.73
CA THR A 472 -18.08 -39.63 1.69
C THR A 472 -17.34 -40.81 1.06
N ALA A 473 -16.25 -41.26 1.69
CA ALA A 473 -15.53 -42.46 1.27
C ALA A 473 -16.47 -43.69 1.12
N GLY A 474 -16.38 -44.36 -0.02
CA GLY A 474 -17.24 -45.49 -0.41
C GLY A 474 -18.54 -45.09 -1.11
N GLN A 475 -18.83 -43.80 -1.25
CA GLN A 475 -19.98 -43.31 -2.01
C GLN A 475 -19.64 -43.19 -3.51
N PRO A 476 -20.58 -43.48 -4.43
CA PRO A 476 -20.34 -43.38 -5.86
C PRO A 476 -20.49 -41.93 -6.36
N ILE A 477 -19.68 -41.02 -5.82
CA ILE A 477 -19.70 -39.60 -6.19
C ILE A 477 -19.32 -39.44 -7.67
N LYS A 478 -20.12 -38.66 -8.39
CA LYS A 478 -19.91 -38.32 -9.80
C LYS A 478 -19.55 -36.85 -9.99
N THR A 479 -20.11 -35.96 -9.17
CA THR A 479 -19.99 -34.52 -9.38
C THR A 479 -19.93 -33.79 -8.06
N THR A 480 -18.92 -32.94 -7.91
CA THR A 480 -18.80 -32.00 -6.79
C THR A 480 -18.84 -30.60 -7.37
N ILE A 481 -19.79 -29.80 -6.92
CA ILE A 481 -20.13 -28.52 -7.55
C ILE A 481 -20.34 -27.45 -6.48
N MET A 482 -19.76 -26.28 -6.71
CA MET A 482 -20.17 -25.06 -6.01
C MET A 482 -21.40 -24.52 -6.73
N GLN A 483 -22.58 -24.65 -6.15
CA GLN A 483 -23.84 -24.31 -6.80
C GLN A 483 -24.08 -22.80 -6.83
N GLY A 484 -24.86 -22.32 -7.81
CA GLY A 484 -25.21 -20.90 -7.96
C GLY A 484 -26.00 -20.29 -6.80
N ASP A 485 -26.55 -21.11 -5.91
CA ASP A 485 -27.25 -20.69 -4.68
C ASP A 485 -26.32 -20.57 -3.45
N GLY A 486 -25.01 -20.81 -3.62
CA GLY A 486 -24.02 -20.71 -2.56
C GLY A 486 -23.73 -22.01 -1.81
N ASN A 487 -24.23 -23.16 -2.27
CA ASN A 487 -24.03 -24.45 -1.61
C ASN A 487 -22.95 -25.31 -2.31
N LEU A 488 -21.98 -25.86 -1.57
CA LEU A 488 -21.07 -26.88 -2.10
C LEU A 488 -21.70 -28.26 -1.93
N VAL A 489 -21.85 -29.03 -3.01
CA VAL A 489 -22.59 -30.31 -2.98
C VAL A 489 -21.88 -31.41 -3.74
N GLU A 490 -21.84 -32.61 -3.15
CA GLU A 490 -21.41 -33.85 -3.80
C GLU A 490 -22.65 -34.67 -4.25
N TYR A 491 -22.73 -35.00 -5.53
CA TYR A 491 -23.80 -35.78 -6.14
C TYR A 491 -23.32 -37.15 -6.62
N ASP A 492 -24.14 -38.17 -6.44
CA ASP A 492 -23.88 -39.50 -7.01
C ASP A 492 -24.25 -39.60 -8.50
N GLN A 493 -24.02 -40.78 -9.09
CA GLN A 493 -24.31 -41.05 -10.50
C GLN A 493 -25.78 -40.87 -10.90
N SER A 494 -26.71 -40.97 -9.95
CA SER A 494 -28.15 -40.78 -10.15
C SER A 494 -28.61 -39.34 -9.94
N GLY A 495 -27.69 -38.44 -9.58
CA GLY A 495 -27.98 -37.04 -9.28
C GLY A 495 -28.54 -36.82 -7.87
N GLN A 496 -28.38 -37.79 -6.96
CA GLN A 496 -28.80 -37.63 -5.57
C GLN A 496 -27.65 -37.00 -4.75
N PRO A 497 -27.93 -35.97 -3.93
CA PRO A 497 -26.91 -35.37 -3.08
C PRO A 497 -26.50 -36.37 -1.99
N ARG A 498 -25.18 -36.57 -1.82
CA ARG A 498 -24.59 -37.43 -0.79
C ARG A 498 -24.01 -36.63 0.36
N TRP A 499 -23.58 -35.40 0.11
CA TRP A 499 -23.11 -34.43 1.10
C TRP A 499 -23.37 -33.00 0.60
N ALA A 500 -23.57 -32.06 1.51
CA ALA A 500 -23.68 -30.64 1.21
C ALA A 500 -23.12 -29.78 2.37
N SER A 501 -22.56 -28.62 2.07
CA SER A 501 -22.05 -27.67 3.08
C SER A 501 -23.17 -27.04 3.92
N GLY A 502 -24.39 -26.95 3.38
CA GLY A 502 -25.54 -26.35 4.06
C GLY A 502 -25.55 -24.82 4.00
N SER A 503 -24.87 -24.23 3.01
CA SER A 503 -24.70 -22.79 2.82
C SER A 503 -25.59 -22.21 1.70
N ALA A 504 -26.65 -22.92 1.32
CA ALA A 504 -27.60 -22.46 0.31
C ALA A 504 -28.33 -21.16 0.74
N GLY A 505 -28.72 -20.35 -0.24
CA GLY A 505 -29.41 -19.07 -0.02
C GLY A 505 -28.51 -17.85 -0.14
N HIS A 506 -27.28 -18.04 -0.62
CA HIS A 506 -26.26 -17.02 -0.83
C HIS A 506 -25.84 -16.99 -2.31
N PRO A 507 -26.69 -16.46 -3.22
CA PRO A 507 -26.38 -16.45 -4.64
C PRO A 507 -25.10 -15.69 -4.95
N GLY A 508 -24.20 -16.32 -5.70
CA GLY A 508 -22.89 -15.74 -6.02
C GLY A 508 -21.77 -16.07 -5.03
N ALA A 509 -22.07 -16.75 -3.91
CA ALA A 509 -21.05 -17.22 -2.99
C ALA A 509 -20.14 -18.26 -3.65
N TYR A 510 -18.86 -18.20 -3.34
CA TYR A 510 -17.82 -19.05 -3.92
C TYR A 510 -17.07 -19.82 -2.83
N LEU A 511 -16.45 -20.94 -3.19
CA LEU A 511 -15.55 -21.65 -2.30
C LEU A 511 -14.14 -21.06 -2.42
N TYR A 512 -13.45 -20.91 -1.28
CA TYR A 512 -12.06 -20.50 -1.22
C TYR A 512 -11.22 -21.47 -0.37
N LEU A 513 -10.21 -22.06 -0.98
CA LEU A 513 -9.22 -22.92 -0.36
C LEU A 513 -8.00 -22.10 0.05
N ARG A 514 -7.85 -21.92 1.37
CA ARG A 514 -6.81 -21.11 2.00
C ARG A 514 -5.49 -21.87 2.11
N ASN A 515 -4.38 -21.14 2.13
CA ASN A 515 -3.02 -21.64 2.35
C ASN A 515 -2.83 -22.32 3.73
N ASP A 516 -3.62 -21.91 4.74
CA ASP A 516 -3.62 -22.58 6.06
C ASP A 516 -4.29 -23.98 6.05
N GLY A 517 -4.98 -24.35 4.97
CA GLY A 517 -5.73 -25.61 4.83
C GLY A 517 -7.22 -25.47 5.11
N THR A 518 -7.68 -24.30 5.55
CA THR A 518 -9.10 -24.02 5.78
C THR A 518 -9.84 -23.86 4.45
N THR A 519 -11.02 -24.44 4.35
CA THR A 519 -11.92 -24.23 3.21
C THR A 519 -13.05 -23.32 3.65
N TRP A 520 -13.25 -22.20 2.96
CA TRP A 520 -14.35 -21.27 3.19
C TRP A 520 -15.37 -21.33 2.07
N ILE A 521 -16.62 -20.98 2.40
CA ILE A 521 -17.55 -20.43 1.43
C ILE A 521 -17.77 -18.97 1.80
N VAL A 522 -17.55 -18.09 0.83
CA VAL A 522 -17.51 -16.64 1.04
C VAL A 522 -18.67 -15.97 0.30
N ASP A 523 -19.38 -15.09 1.00
CA ASP A 523 -20.45 -14.24 0.46
C ASP A 523 -20.20 -12.78 0.90
N GLY A 524 -20.20 -11.85 -0.05
CA GLY A 524 -19.89 -10.43 0.21
C GLY A 524 -18.62 -10.25 1.05
N GLY A 525 -17.56 -10.97 0.67
CA GLY A 525 -16.25 -10.98 1.33
C GLY A 525 -16.17 -11.57 2.73
N LYS A 526 -17.27 -12.16 3.23
CA LYS A 526 -17.32 -12.78 4.57
C LYS A 526 -17.47 -14.28 4.47
N PRO A 527 -16.72 -15.07 5.27
CA PRO A 527 -16.95 -16.50 5.34
C PRO A 527 -18.32 -16.79 5.98
N ILE A 528 -19.20 -17.46 5.24
CA ILE A 528 -20.52 -17.92 5.71
C ILE A 528 -20.51 -19.40 6.13
N TRP A 529 -19.47 -20.13 5.72
CA TRP A 529 -19.22 -21.51 6.13
C TRP A 529 -17.71 -21.76 6.11
N GLN A 530 -17.24 -22.65 6.98
CA GLN A 530 -15.85 -23.09 6.99
C GLN A 530 -15.68 -24.55 7.41
N ALA A 531 -14.63 -25.19 6.90
CA ALA A 531 -14.06 -26.43 7.41
C ALA A 531 -12.56 -26.25 7.64
N THR A 532 -12.07 -26.75 8.77
CA THR A 532 -10.68 -26.63 9.22
C THR A 532 -10.06 -28.01 9.45
N PRO A 533 -8.71 -28.13 9.40
CA PRO A 533 -7.98 -29.36 9.77
C PRO A 533 -8.27 -29.91 11.17
#